data_AF-A0A3N9NFQ3-F1
#
_entry.id   AF-A0A3N9NFQ3-F1
#
_cell.length_a   1.000
_cell.length_b   1.000
_cell.length_c   1.000
_cell.angle_alpha   90.00
_cell.angle_beta   90.00
_cell.angle_gamma   90.00
#
_symmetry.space_group_name_H-M   'P 1'
#
loop_
_entity.id
_entity.type
_entity.pdbx_description
1 polymer ?
#
loop_
_entity_poly.entity_id
_entity_poly.type
_entity_poly.pdbx_seq_one_letter_code
_entity_poly.pdbx_strand_id
1 'polypeptide(L)'
;MFEDNKALIRQYLAALSGKDKPESIVNIYVSDEKLRQHIKQFESAFPRYKLTLDDMIAEGNKVAVRATWHGIHKGEFMGIQPTSKQVALTGILIYRIVNGRIVDHWMSFDNLELMRQFGVIPDD
;
A
#
# COMPACT_ATOMS: atom_id res chain seq x y z
N MET A 1 -15.88 -3.86 17.45
CA MET A 1 -14.82 -4.71 16.86
C MET A 1 -14.61 -4.46 15.37
N PHE A 2 -15.60 -4.71 14.49
CA PHE A 2 -15.41 -4.48 13.04
C PHE A 2 -15.23 -3.01 12.68
N GLU A 3 -16.05 -2.12 13.25
CA GLU A 3 -15.92 -0.68 13.02
C GLU A 3 -14.60 -0.12 13.59
N ASP A 4 -14.12 -0.66 14.72
CA ASP A 4 -12.82 -0.28 15.28
C ASP A 4 -11.68 -0.67 14.34
N ASN A 5 -11.74 -1.88 13.76
CA ASN A 5 -10.76 -2.35 12.79
C ASN A 5 -10.78 -1.51 11.50
N LYS A 6 -11.97 -1.17 10.99
CA LYS A 6 -12.10 -0.25 9.84
C LYS A 6 -11.57 1.15 10.17
N ALA A 7 -11.86 1.66 11.37
CA ALA A 7 -11.35 2.94 11.83
C ALA A 7 -9.82 2.95 11.93
N LEU A 8 -9.21 1.87 12.43
CA LEU A 8 -7.76 1.71 12.47
C LEU A 8 -7.15 1.82 11.06
N ILE A 9 -7.72 1.13 10.07
CA ILE A 9 -7.22 1.20 8.67
C ILE A 9 -7.36 2.61 8.10
N ARG A 10 -8.46 3.32 8.38
CA ARG A 10 -8.62 4.72 7.96
C ARG A 10 -7.57 5.63 8.61
N GLN A 11 -7.31 5.47 9.91
CA GLN A 11 -6.29 6.24 10.62
C GLN A 11 -4.88 5.96 10.09
N TYR A 12 -4.55 4.68 9.89
CA TYR A 12 -3.29 4.22 9.30
C TYR A 12 -3.06 4.87 7.91
N LEU A 13 -4.06 4.83 7.03
CA LEU A 13 -3.94 5.45 5.71
C LEU A 13 -3.91 6.97 5.77
N ALA A 14 -4.70 7.60 6.64
CA ALA A 14 -4.65 9.06 6.82
C ALA A 14 -3.28 9.53 7.34
N ALA A 15 -2.59 8.71 8.12
CA ALA A 15 -1.25 9.01 8.64
C ALA A 15 -0.16 8.92 7.58
N LEU A 16 -0.27 7.99 6.61
CA LEU A 16 0.84 7.63 5.71
C LEU A 16 0.61 7.89 4.22
N SER A 17 -0.65 7.87 3.77
CA SER A 17 -0.99 8.01 2.35
C SER A 17 -0.67 9.42 1.85
N GLY A 18 0.14 9.53 0.78
CA GLY A 18 0.57 10.82 0.24
C GLY A 18 1.60 11.57 1.09
N LYS A 19 2.14 10.92 2.14
CA LYS A 19 3.06 11.49 3.13
C LYS A 19 4.32 10.63 3.22
N ASP A 20 5.35 11.20 3.85
CA ASP A 20 6.54 10.44 4.24
C ASP A 20 6.14 9.34 5.22
N LYS A 21 6.84 8.20 5.13
CA LYS A 21 6.51 7.00 5.91
C LYS A 21 7.64 6.67 6.90
N PRO A 22 7.92 7.55 7.89
CA PRO A 22 8.96 7.30 8.87
C PRO A 22 8.61 6.05 9.69
N GLU A 23 9.64 5.26 10.03
CA GLU A 23 9.46 3.99 10.74
C GLU A 23 8.72 4.18 12.07
N SER A 24 8.92 5.31 12.76
CA SER A 24 8.23 5.63 14.01
C SER A 24 6.70 5.69 13.86
N ILE A 25 6.19 6.23 12.76
CA ILE A 25 4.74 6.31 12.50
C ILE A 25 4.22 4.96 12.01
N VAL A 26 4.96 4.27 11.14
CA VAL A 26 4.58 2.92 10.67
C VAL A 26 4.47 1.95 11.86
N ASN A 27 5.39 2.03 12.82
CA ASN A 27 5.44 1.18 14.02
C ASN A 27 4.30 1.43 15.02
N ILE A 28 3.51 2.50 14.87
CA ILE A 28 2.30 2.71 15.67
C ILE A 28 1.23 1.71 15.23
N TYR A 29 1.08 1.51 13.92
CA TYR A 29 -0.01 0.74 13.32
C TYR A 29 0.37 -0.69 12.98
N VAL A 30 1.63 -0.94 12.60
CA VAL A 30 2.07 -2.20 12.02
C VAL A 30 3.07 -2.90 12.93
N SER A 31 2.80 -4.16 13.29
CA SER A 31 3.80 -5.06 13.88
C SER A 31 4.25 -6.17 12.93
N ASP A 32 3.56 -6.35 11.80
CA ASP A 32 4.00 -7.25 10.74
C ASP A 32 5.26 -6.74 10.05
N GLU A 33 6.37 -7.43 10.27
CA GLU A 33 7.67 -7.11 9.69
C GLU A 33 7.65 -7.09 8.16
N LYS A 34 6.93 -8.01 7.53
CA LYS A 34 6.87 -8.10 6.06
C LYS A 34 6.19 -6.86 5.49
N LEU A 35 5.12 -6.41 6.14
CA LEU A 35 4.44 -5.18 5.72
C LEU A 35 5.34 -3.96 5.90
N ARG A 36 6.08 -3.85 7.01
CA ARG A 36 7.03 -2.74 7.23
C ARG A 36 8.10 -2.69 6.13
N GLN A 37 8.64 -3.83 5.76
CA GLN A 37 9.63 -3.94 4.68
C GLN A 37 9.04 -3.56 3.31
N HIS A 38 7.83 -4.05 2.99
CA HIS A 38 7.13 -3.65 1.77
C HIS A 38 6.89 -2.14 1.72
N ILE A 39 6.41 -1.52 2.81
CA ILE A 39 6.19 -0.07 2.87
C ILE A 39 7.50 0.68 2.58
N LYS A 40 8.61 0.26 3.20
CA LYS A 40 9.93 0.87 3.01
C LYS A 40 10.43 0.75 1.56
N GLN A 41 10.28 -0.42 0.95
CA GLN A 41 10.67 -0.65 -0.44
C GLN A 41 9.85 0.22 -1.41
N PHE A 42 8.53 0.23 -1.25
CA PHE A 42 7.66 1.08 -2.07
C PHE A 42 7.92 2.57 -1.87
N GLU A 43 8.20 3.01 -0.64
CA GLU A 43 8.54 4.42 -0.36
C GLU A 43 9.86 4.82 -1.02
N SER A 44 10.83 3.90 -1.12
CA SER A 44 12.10 4.16 -1.82
C SER A 44 11.90 4.30 -3.34
N ALA A 45 11.05 3.47 -3.94
CA ALA A 45 10.76 3.50 -5.38
C ALA A 45 9.80 4.64 -5.76
N PHE A 46 8.83 4.93 -4.89
CA PHE A 46 7.74 5.87 -5.10
C PHE A 46 7.53 6.74 -3.86
N PRO A 47 8.43 7.70 -3.59
CA PRO A 47 8.35 8.55 -2.41
C PRO A 47 6.98 9.22 -2.29
N ARG A 48 6.40 9.16 -1.09
CA ARG A 48 5.09 9.74 -0.76
C ARG A 48 3.94 9.21 -1.64
N TYR A 49 3.99 7.94 -2.06
CA TYR A 49 2.87 7.33 -2.76
C TYR A 49 1.55 7.44 -1.97
N LYS A 50 0.44 7.49 -2.70
CA LYS A 50 -0.91 7.64 -2.17
C LYS A 50 -1.74 6.39 -2.43
N LEU A 51 -2.37 5.86 -1.39
CA LEU A 51 -3.45 4.90 -1.45
C LEU A 51 -4.79 5.60 -1.25
N THR A 52 -5.72 5.39 -2.17
CA THR A 52 -7.11 5.81 -2.07
C THR A 52 -7.98 4.59 -1.80
N LEU A 53 -8.83 4.66 -0.77
CA LEU A 53 -9.76 3.58 -0.44
C LEU A 53 -10.96 3.64 -1.38
N ASP A 54 -11.19 2.57 -2.13
CA ASP A 54 -12.34 2.45 -3.04
C ASP A 54 -13.47 1.64 -2.39
N ASP A 55 -13.12 0.62 -1.60
CA ASP A 55 -14.07 -0.17 -0.82
C ASP A 55 -13.40 -0.79 0.43
N MET A 56 -14.17 -1.11 1.47
CA MET A 56 -13.67 -1.70 2.69
C MET A 56 -14.68 -2.59 3.43
N ILE A 57 -14.32 -3.85 3.59
CA ILE A 57 -15.13 -4.89 4.23
C ILE A 57 -14.36 -5.42 5.43
N ALA A 58 -15.06 -5.74 6.52
CA ALA A 58 -14.45 -6.31 7.72
C ALA A 58 -15.21 -7.54 8.19
N GLU A 59 -14.48 -8.58 8.56
CA GLU A 59 -15.01 -9.83 9.11
C GLU A 59 -14.01 -10.39 10.11
N GLY A 60 -14.50 -10.79 11.30
CA GLY A 60 -13.66 -11.20 12.41
C GLY A 60 -12.58 -10.15 12.74
N ASN A 61 -11.33 -10.59 12.67
CA ASN A 61 -10.15 -9.77 12.87
C ASN A 61 -9.48 -9.32 11.56
N LYS A 62 -10.19 -9.40 10.43
CA LYS A 62 -9.66 -9.04 9.11
C LYS A 62 -10.40 -7.85 8.52
N VAL A 63 -9.66 -7.02 7.78
CA VAL A 63 -10.20 -5.94 6.96
C VAL A 63 -9.65 -6.09 5.56
N ALA A 64 -10.55 -6.29 4.60
CA ALA A 64 -10.24 -6.27 3.17
C ALA A 64 -10.52 -4.87 2.62
N VAL A 65 -9.60 -4.38 1.79
CA VAL A 65 -9.63 -3.06 1.18
C VAL A 65 -9.41 -3.24 -0.31
N ARG A 66 -10.30 -2.68 -1.12
CA ARG A 66 -9.98 -2.37 -2.52
C ARG A 66 -9.47 -0.94 -2.57
N ALA A 67 -8.33 -0.73 -3.23
CA ALA A 67 -7.69 0.57 -3.27
C ALA A 67 -7.03 0.85 -4.61
N THR A 68 -6.99 2.15 -4.94
CA THR A 68 -6.22 2.69 -6.05
C THR A 68 -4.97 3.35 -5.50
N TRP A 69 -3.82 2.80 -5.87
CA TRP A 69 -2.50 3.30 -5.51
C TRP A 69 -2.00 4.26 -6.61
N HIS A 70 -1.32 5.34 -6.21
CA HIS A 70 -0.74 6.34 -7.09
C HIS A 70 0.68 6.69 -6.63
N GLY A 71 1.60 6.89 -7.57
CA GLY A 71 2.97 7.29 -7.25
C GLY A 71 3.72 7.90 -8.44
N ILE A 72 4.93 8.36 -8.16
CA ILE A 72 5.90 8.82 -9.17
C ILE A 72 7.12 7.92 -9.07
N HIS A 73 7.51 7.28 -10.16
CA HIS A 73 8.63 6.34 -10.19
C HIS A 73 9.97 7.09 -10.10
N LYS A 74 10.56 7.13 -8.91
CA LYS A 74 11.78 7.90 -8.59
C LYS A 74 12.96 7.08 -8.09
N GLY A 75 12.72 5.84 -7.67
CA GLY A 75 13.76 4.86 -7.37
C GLY A 75 13.54 3.59 -8.19
N GLU A 76 14.54 2.72 -8.21
CA GLU A 76 14.44 1.44 -8.92
C GLU A 76 13.31 0.57 -8.34
N PHE A 77 12.52 -0.05 -9.22
CA PHE A 77 11.45 -0.96 -8.84
C PHE A 77 11.38 -2.16 -9.79
N MET A 78 11.36 -3.38 -9.24
CA MET A 78 11.35 -4.62 -10.03
C MET A 78 12.45 -4.71 -11.11
N GLY A 79 13.64 -4.14 -10.82
CA GLY A 79 14.77 -4.09 -11.77
C GLY A 79 14.65 -2.99 -12.84
N ILE A 80 13.62 -2.14 -12.78
CA ILE A 80 13.37 -1.06 -13.74
C ILE A 80 13.90 0.24 -13.13
N GLN A 81 14.76 0.93 -13.87
CA GLN A 81 15.33 2.23 -13.47
C GLN A 81 14.26 3.33 -13.42
N PRO A 82 14.41 4.36 -12.57
CA PRO A 82 13.40 5.37 -12.34
C PRO A 82 13.02 6.12 -13.62
N THR A 83 11.74 6.03 -14.02
CA THR A 83 11.22 6.59 -15.27
C THR A 83 10.68 8.01 -15.11
N SER A 84 10.55 8.52 -13.89
CA SER A 84 9.89 9.79 -13.54
C SER A 84 8.42 9.89 -13.95
N LYS A 85 7.81 8.80 -14.41
CA LYS A 85 6.39 8.76 -14.79
C LYS A 85 5.50 8.74 -13.55
N GLN A 86 4.33 9.37 -13.68
CA GLN A 86 3.21 9.11 -12.78
C GLN A 86 2.61 7.76 -13.14
N VAL A 87 2.32 6.96 -12.12
CA VAL A 87 1.75 5.63 -12.27
C VAL A 87 0.58 5.44 -11.31
N ALA A 88 -0.41 4.67 -11.74
CA ALA A 88 -1.56 4.30 -10.92
C ALA A 88 -1.90 2.83 -11.14
N LEU A 89 -2.25 2.12 -10.06
CA LEU A 89 -2.65 0.73 -10.15
C LEU A 89 -3.68 0.38 -9.08
N THR A 90 -4.59 -0.51 -9.42
CA THR A 90 -5.63 -0.99 -8.50
C THR A 90 -5.20 -2.30 -7.85
N GLY A 91 -5.70 -2.53 -6.64
CA GLY A 91 -5.46 -3.79 -5.96
C GLY A 91 -6.35 -4.01 -4.76
N ILE A 92 -6.13 -5.16 -4.14
CA ILE A 92 -6.77 -5.57 -2.90
C ILE A 92 -5.71 -5.81 -1.84
N LEU A 93 -5.96 -5.29 -0.64
CA LEU A 93 -5.16 -5.55 0.55
C LEU A 93 -6.05 -6.14 1.62
N ILE A 94 -5.57 -7.16 2.31
CA ILE A 94 -6.24 -7.77 3.45
C ILE A 94 -5.31 -7.64 4.64
N TYR A 95 -5.80 -7.04 5.71
CA TYR A 95 -5.06 -6.87 6.97
C TYR A 95 -5.66 -7.75 8.05
N ARG A 96 -4.82 -8.47 8.80
CA ARG A 96 -5.23 -9.09 10.07
C ARG A 96 -4.84 -8.17 11.21
N ILE A 97 -5.79 -7.87 12.10
CA ILE A 97 -5.65 -6.91 13.18
C ILE A 97 -5.81 -7.61 14.53
N VAL A 98 -4.88 -7.39 15.44
CA VAL A 98 -4.96 -7.88 16.84
C VAL A 98 -4.48 -6.77 17.75
N ASN A 99 -5.22 -6.51 18.84
CA ASN A 99 -4.89 -5.47 19.82
C ASN A 99 -4.60 -4.09 19.19
N GLY A 100 -5.42 -3.69 18.21
CA GLY A 100 -5.30 -2.39 17.55
C GLY A 100 -4.11 -2.25 16.61
N ARG A 101 -3.46 -3.35 16.19
CA ARG A 101 -2.30 -3.34 15.29
C ARG A 101 -2.44 -4.34 14.16
N ILE A 102 -1.88 -4.01 13.00
CA ILE A 102 -1.78 -4.91 11.85
C ILE A 102 -0.66 -5.92 12.12
N VAL A 103 -1.05 -7.17 12.31
CA VAL A 103 -0.16 -8.30 12.66
C VAL A 103 0.13 -9.23 11.49
N ASP A 104 -0.58 -9.09 10.38
CA ASP A 104 -0.37 -9.85 9.14
C ASP A 104 -1.03 -9.12 7.97
N HIS A 105 -0.58 -9.39 6.74
CA HIS A 105 -1.18 -8.84 5.54
C HIS A 105 -1.06 -9.75 4.31
N TRP A 106 -2.00 -9.57 3.39
CA TRP A 106 -1.96 -10.12 2.04
C TRP A 106 -2.29 -9.00 1.05
N MET A 107 -1.65 -8.99 -0.11
CA MET A 107 -1.95 -8.01 -1.14
C MET A 107 -1.86 -8.60 -2.54
N SER A 108 -2.65 -8.07 -3.44
CA SER A 108 -2.56 -8.31 -4.88
C SER A 108 -2.83 -7.01 -5.60
N PHE A 109 -1.96 -6.67 -6.54
CA PHE A 109 -1.98 -5.43 -7.30
C PHE A 109 -1.75 -5.75 -8.78
N ASP A 110 -2.29 -4.90 -9.65
CA ASP A 110 -2.12 -5.05 -11.09
C ASP A 110 -0.71 -4.64 -11.55
N ASN A 111 0.22 -5.57 -11.38
CA ASN A 111 1.62 -5.37 -11.79
C ASN A 111 1.78 -5.36 -13.32
N LEU A 112 0.87 -5.98 -14.06
CA LEU A 112 0.92 -5.98 -15.52
C LEU A 112 0.65 -4.57 -16.04
N GLU A 113 -0.39 -3.93 -15.51
CA GLU A 113 -0.71 -2.55 -15.82
C GLU A 113 0.43 -1.59 -15.43
N LEU A 114 1.11 -1.83 -14.30
CA LEU A 114 2.29 -1.06 -13.93
C LEU A 114 3.44 -1.22 -14.95
N MET A 115 3.69 -2.44 -15.44
CA MET A 115 4.70 -2.70 -16.46
C MET A 115 4.38 -2.00 -17.79
N ARG A 116 3.11 -1.94 -18.20
CA ARG A 116 2.66 -1.14 -19.36
C ARG A 116 2.95 0.34 -19.16
N GLN A 117 2.60 0.90 -18.01
CA GLN A 117 2.85 2.31 -17.73
C GLN A 117 4.35 2.64 -17.67
N PHE A 118 5.19 1.71 -17.23
CA PHE A 118 6.64 1.84 -17.37
C PHE A 118 7.11 1.84 -18.84
N GLY A 119 6.38 1.18 -19.73
CA GLY A 119 6.69 1.04 -21.15
C GLY A 119 7.63 -0.14 -21.43
N VAL A 120 7.68 -1.12 -20.52
CA VAL A 120 8.51 -2.33 -20.69
C VAL A 120 7.75 -3.47 -21.39
N ILE A 121 6.44 -3.33 -21.54
CA ILE A 121 5.57 -4.19 -22.35
C ILE A 121 4.59 -3.31 -23.15
N PRO A 122 4.05 -3.81 -24.29
CA PRO A 122 3.10 -3.07 -25.11
C PRO A 122 1.77 -2.77 -24.40
N ASP A 123 1.13 -1.68 -24.81
CA ASP A 123 -0.29 -1.44 -24.57
C ASP A 123 -1.13 -2.41 -25.44
N ASP A 124 -2.32 -2.79 -24.98
CA ASP A 124 -3.26 -3.63 -25.74
C ASP A 124 -3.92 -2.87 -26.90
#